data_AF-A0A5N7ZAJ7-F1
#
_entry.id   AF-A0A5N7ZAJ7-F1
#
_cell.length_a   1.000
_cell.length_b   1.000
_cell.length_c   1.000
_cell.angle_alpha   90.00
_cell.angle_beta   90.00
_cell.angle_gamma   90.00
#
_symmetry.space_group_name_H-M   'P 1'
#
loop_
_entity.id
_entity.type
_entity.pdbx_description
1 polymer ?
#
loop_
_entity_poly.entity_id
_entity_poly.type
_entity_poly.pdbx_seq_one_letter_code
_entity_poly.pdbx_strand_id
1 'polypeptide(L)'
;MHHIPRYDFRIGYVKEADQGDYTKKLAKGIFTLLLNHFVDVRFIPHIENIDDVIDEYTYDDTTIQGVRMACLFASKYVVTPSDANEGKNRIISKAVIAKQYGVAIENIASEIIVFYVSVKTYKKYIREVRNIFYTDKYGDYTNVFYRQNAFMEDLKKEYKLAVFLENRIINSSYFSDDALAYLKRQRDKEGNVVPMED
;
A
#
# COMPACT_ATOMS: atom_id res chain seq x y z
N MET A 1 -5.06 34.92 -7.66
CA MET A 1 -5.48 33.51 -7.76
C MET A 1 -4.26 32.66 -7.40
N HIS A 2 -4.27 31.98 -6.26
CA HIS A 2 -3.21 31.01 -5.96
C HIS A 2 -3.51 29.74 -6.76
N HIS A 3 -2.65 29.43 -7.73
CA HIS A 3 -2.63 28.13 -8.38
C HIS A 3 -2.32 27.08 -7.31
N ILE A 4 -3.35 26.37 -6.85
CA ILE A 4 -3.19 25.13 -6.08
C ILE A 4 -2.31 24.21 -6.94
N PRO A 5 -1.25 23.59 -6.42
CA PRO A 5 -0.41 22.71 -7.23
C PRO A 5 -1.28 21.58 -7.79
N ARG A 6 -1.10 21.29 -9.08
CA ARG A 6 -1.75 20.23 -9.86
C ARG A 6 -1.33 18.82 -9.39
N TYR A 7 -1.34 18.54 -8.09
CA TYR A 7 -0.87 17.27 -7.55
C TYR A 7 -1.89 16.50 -6.70
N ASP A 8 -3.14 16.92 -6.73
CA ASP A 8 -4.02 16.58 -5.62
C ASP A 8 -5.01 15.45 -5.92
N PHE A 9 -4.70 14.26 -5.41
CA PHE A 9 -5.62 13.12 -5.37
C PHE A 9 -5.86 12.71 -3.92
N ARG A 10 -7.00 12.05 -3.68
CA ARG A 10 -7.45 11.69 -2.33
C ARG A 10 -6.75 10.42 -1.84
N ILE A 11 -6.49 10.32 -0.54
CA ILE A 11 -6.13 9.07 0.11
C ILE A 11 -7.30 8.63 0.99
N GLY A 12 -7.82 7.43 0.72
CA GLY A 12 -8.78 6.73 1.56
C GLY A 12 -8.12 5.61 2.37
N TYR A 13 -8.85 5.12 3.37
CA TYR A 13 -8.47 3.98 4.17
C TYR A 13 -9.50 2.87 4.02
N VAL A 14 -9.06 1.70 3.57
CA VAL A 14 -9.83 0.49 3.74
C VAL A 14 -9.38 -0.13 5.05
N LYS A 15 -10.37 -0.29 5.92
CA LYS A 15 -10.37 -0.97 7.22
C LYS A 15 -9.25 -2.02 7.33
N GLU A 16 -8.61 -2.11 8.50
CA GLU A 16 -7.71 -3.21 8.89
C GLU A 16 -8.28 -4.52 8.35
N ALA A 17 -7.50 -5.22 7.52
CA ALA A 17 -7.99 -6.16 6.50
C ALA A 17 -9.17 -7.00 7.00
N ASP A 18 -10.26 -6.94 6.22
CA ASP A 18 -11.47 -7.77 6.25
C ASP A 18 -11.77 -8.46 7.58
N GLN A 19 -12.56 -7.75 8.40
CA GLN A 19 -13.34 -8.38 9.46
C GLN A 19 -14.37 -9.43 8.94
N GLY A 20 -14.38 -9.71 7.63
CA GLY A 20 -15.20 -10.74 6.98
C GLY A 20 -14.46 -12.06 6.70
N ASP A 21 -13.17 -12.01 6.34
CA ASP A 21 -12.45 -13.18 5.81
C ASP A 21 -11.49 -13.83 6.81
N TYR A 22 -10.94 -13.06 7.77
CA TYR A 22 -10.01 -13.58 8.77
C TYR A 22 -10.38 -13.14 10.18
N THR A 23 -10.00 -13.93 11.19
CA THR A 23 -10.21 -13.52 12.59
C THR A 23 -9.40 -12.26 12.89
N LYS A 24 -9.96 -11.35 13.71
CA LYS A 24 -9.33 -10.08 14.12
C LYS A 24 -7.91 -10.24 14.69
N LYS A 25 -7.60 -11.40 15.28
CA LYS A 25 -6.27 -11.68 15.83
C LYS A 25 -5.23 -11.91 14.73
N LEU A 26 -5.62 -12.57 13.64
CA LEU A 26 -4.73 -12.95 12.54
C LEU A 26 -4.46 -11.77 11.60
N ALA A 27 -5.49 -10.97 11.29
CA ALA A 27 -5.36 -9.78 10.43
C ALA A 27 -4.73 -8.55 11.12
N LYS A 28 -4.36 -8.66 12.40
CA LYS A 28 -3.94 -7.52 13.21
C LYS A 28 -2.71 -6.81 12.61
N GLY A 29 -2.85 -5.51 12.38
CA GLY A 29 -1.82 -4.62 11.85
C GLY A 29 -1.67 -4.66 10.33
N ILE A 30 -2.52 -5.41 9.62
CA ILE A 30 -2.62 -5.37 8.16
C ILE A 30 -3.66 -4.32 7.78
N PHE A 31 -3.32 -3.38 6.92
CA PHE A 31 -4.27 -2.37 6.45
C PHE A 31 -4.00 -1.97 5.01
N THR A 32 -5.01 -1.44 4.34
CA THR A 32 -4.90 -1.01 2.94
C THR A 32 -5.19 0.49 2.84
N LEU A 33 -4.30 1.22 2.18
CA LEU A 33 -4.55 2.58 1.77
C LEU A 33 -5.04 2.59 0.33
N LEU A 34 -6.11 3.35 0.07
CA LEU A 34 -6.63 3.57 -1.27
C LEU A 34 -6.15 4.93 -1.77
N LEU A 35 -5.41 4.94 -2.87
CA LEU A 35 -5.08 6.17 -3.58
C LEU A 35 -6.17 6.39 -4.64
N ASN A 36 -6.82 7.54 -4.56
CA ASN A 36 -7.98 7.95 -5.36
C ASN A 36 -9.10 6.89 -5.46
N HIS A 37 -9.30 6.06 -4.43
CA HIS A 37 -10.27 4.95 -4.39
C HIS A 37 -10.02 3.75 -5.32
N PHE A 38 -8.97 3.79 -6.16
CA PHE A 38 -8.73 2.77 -7.18
C PHE A 38 -7.41 2.03 -7.03
N VAL A 39 -6.42 2.63 -6.36
CA VAL A 39 -5.09 2.01 -6.24
C VAL A 39 -4.81 1.61 -4.80
N ASP A 40 -4.63 0.31 -4.60
CA ASP A 40 -4.41 -0.29 -3.29
C ASP A 40 -2.92 -0.36 -2.96
N VAL A 41 -2.55 0.18 -1.80
CA VAL A 41 -1.24 -0.05 -1.18
C VAL A 41 -1.46 -0.76 0.15
N ARG A 42 -1.04 -2.02 0.24
CA ARG A 42 -1.24 -2.85 1.43
C ARG A 42 -0.03 -2.78 2.35
N PHE A 43 -0.27 -2.47 3.62
CA PHE A 43 0.72 -2.50 4.67
C PHE A 43 0.56 -3.79 5.44
N ILE A 44 1.60 -4.62 5.45
CA ILE A 44 1.60 -5.93 6.08
C ILE A 44 2.72 -5.93 7.13
N PRO A 45 2.45 -6.31 8.40
CA PRO A 45 3.50 -6.48 9.40
C PRO A 45 4.55 -7.49 8.94
N HIS A 46 5.66 -7.58 9.68
CA HIS A 46 6.82 -8.37 9.29
C HIS A 46 6.44 -9.76 8.75
N ILE A 47 6.80 -10.03 7.51
CA ILE A 47 6.66 -11.32 6.86
C ILE A 47 7.98 -12.05 7.06
N GLU A 48 7.94 -13.13 7.84
CA GLU A 48 9.14 -13.90 8.13
C GLU A 48 9.61 -14.62 6.88
N ASN A 49 10.92 -14.55 6.61
CA ASN A 49 11.60 -15.29 5.54
C ASN A 49 10.96 -15.11 4.16
N ILE A 50 10.34 -13.96 3.86
CA ILE A 50 9.76 -13.68 2.52
C ILE A 50 10.76 -13.94 1.39
N ASP A 51 12.06 -13.81 1.67
CA ASP A 51 13.10 -14.04 0.69
C ASP A 51 13.37 -15.53 0.43
N ASP A 52 13.21 -16.37 1.44
CA ASP A 52 13.56 -17.80 1.43
C ASP A 52 12.35 -18.71 1.18
N VAL A 53 11.15 -18.33 1.64
CA VAL A 53 9.97 -19.22 1.62
C VAL A 53 8.97 -18.90 0.53
N ILE A 54 9.12 -17.81 -0.21
CA ILE A 54 8.05 -17.37 -1.12
C ILE A 54 7.80 -18.33 -2.28
N ASP A 55 8.82 -19.07 -2.69
CA ASP A 55 8.73 -20.04 -3.79
C ASP A 55 8.16 -21.40 -3.32
N GLU A 56 8.11 -21.64 -2.01
CA GLU A 56 7.71 -22.91 -1.39
C GLU A 56 6.53 -22.77 -0.42
N TYR A 57 6.02 -21.54 -0.25
CA TYR A 57 4.90 -21.29 0.63
C TYR A 57 3.69 -22.15 0.23
N THR A 58 3.02 -22.71 1.23
CA THR A 58 1.74 -23.40 1.06
C THR A 58 0.70 -22.60 1.83
N TYR A 59 -0.44 -22.32 1.19
CA TYR A 59 -1.50 -21.51 1.79
C TYR A 59 -1.96 -22.07 3.14
N ASP A 60 -1.98 -21.20 4.15
CA ASP A 60 -2.42 -21.47 5.52
C ASP A 60 -3.04 -20.21 6.12
N ASP A 61 -4.36 -20.13 6.18
CA ASP A 61 -5.07 -19.00 6.79
C ASP A 61 -5.29 -19.15 8.30
N THR A 62 -4.80 -20.23 8.90
CA THR A 62 -4.98 -20.52 10.33
C THR A 62 -3.91 -19.83 11.20
N THR A 63 -2.79 -19.43 10.60
CA THR A 63 -1.66 -18.79 11.28
C THR A 63 -1.50 -17.32 10.90
N ILE A 64 -0.85 -16.55 11.79
CA ILE A 64 -0.56 -15.13 11.54
C ILE A 64 0.32 -14.95 10.29
N GLN A 65 1.35 -15.80 10.14
CA GLN A 65 2.24 -15.72 8.99
C GLN A 65 1.52 -16.08 7.70
N GLY A 66 0.68 -17.11 7.72
CA GLY A 66 0.00 -17.49 6.50
C GLY A 66 -1.11 -16.50 6.08
N VAL A 67 -1.81 -15.84 7.01
CA VAL A 67 -2.66 -14.68 6.66
C VAL A 67 -1.85 -13.53 6.06
N ARG A 68 -0.65 -13.22 6.59
CA ARG A 68 0.22 -12.20 5.99
C ARG A 68 0.66 -12.56 4.58
N MET A 69 0.98 -13.83 4.34
CA MET A 69 1.34 -14.34 3.01
C MET A 69 0.14 -14.32 2.04
N ALA A 70 -1.05 -14.71 2.49
CA ALA A 70 -2.28 -14.58 1.71
C ALA A 70 -2.55 -13.12 1.32
N CYS A 71 -2.42 -12.20 2.28
CA CYS A 71 -2.54 -10.77 2.02
C CYS A 71 -1.47 -10.24 1.06
N LEU A 72 -0.23 -10.75 1.14
CA LEU A 72 0.84 -10.42 0.20
C LEU A 72 0.44 -10.82 -1.21
N PHE A 73 0.07 -12.09 -1.45
CA PHE A 73 -0.26 -12.61 -2.78
C PHE A 73 -1.52 -11.99 -3.40
N ALA A 74 -2.43 -11.48 -2.59
CA ALA A 74 -3.61 -10.72 -3.03
C ALA A 74 -3.36 -9.21 -3.23
N SER A 75 -2.10 -8.77 -3.33
CA SER A 75 -1.75 -7.34 -3.45
C SER A 75 -0.82 -7.07 -4.62
N LYS A 76 -0.88 -5.84 -5.16
CA LYS A 76 0.07 -5.36 -6.16
C LYS A 76 1.22 -4.56 -5.54
N TYR A 77 0.92 -3.64 -4.63
CA TYR A 77 1.91 -2.85 -3.91
C TYR A 77 1.84 -3.15 -2.42
N VAL A 78 2.96 -3.56 -1.84
CA VAL A 78 3.05 -3.96 -0.45
C VAL A 78 4.13 -3.19 0.28
N VAL A 79 3.85 -2.74 1.50
CA VAL A 79 4.82 -2.15 2.42
C VAL A 79 4.96 -3.07 3.61
N THR A 80 6.19 -3.52 3.91
CA THR A 80 6.44 -4.41 5.06
C THR A 80 7.72 -4.03 5.81
N PRO A 81 7.77 -4.20 7.14
CA PRO A 81 8.96 -3.86 7.89
C PRO A 81 10.06 -4.92 7.78
N SER A 82 11.28 -4.48 7.46
CA SER A 82 12.52 -5.24 7.57
C SER A 82 13.68 -4.27 7.74
N ASP A 83 14.32 -4.27 8.91
CA ASP A 83 15.48 -3.40 9.17
C ASP A 83 16.68 -3.80 8.29
N ALA A 84 16.83 -5.10 7.98
CA ALA A 84 17.91 -5.60 7.11
C ALA A 84 17.75 -5.17 5.63
N ASN A 85 16.51 -4.96 5.19
CA ASN A 85 16.19 -4.59 3.81
C ASN A 85 15.66 -3.16 3.69
N GLU A 86 15.77 -2.32 4.73
CA GLU A 86 15.22 -0.96 4.73
C GLU A 86 15.65 -0.18 3.48
N GLY A 87 14.67 0.43 2.80
CA GLY A 87 14.92 1.24 1.60
C GLY A 87 15.17 0.43 0.33
N LYS A 88 15.18 -0.91 0.39
CA LYS A 88 15.18 -1.78 -0.78
C LYS A 88 13.75 -2.12 -1.21
N ASN A 89 13.62 -2.62 -2.43
CA ASN A 89 12.37 -3.16 -2.96
C ASN A 89 12.61 -4.62 -3.40
N ARG A 90 11.57 -5.46 -3.33
CA ARG A 90 11.56 -6.81 -3.90
C ARG A 90 10.41 -6.94 -4.90
N ILE A 91 10.69 -7.60 -6.02
CA ILE A 91 9.69 -7.93 -7.03
C ILE A 91 9.42 -9.42 -6.92
N ILE A 92 8.15 -9.78 -6.72
CA ILE A 92 7.69 -11.16 -6.78
C ILE A 92 7.12 -11.34 -8.17
N SER A 93 7.82 -12.13 -8.98
CA SER A 93 7.50 -12.29 -10.40
C SER A 93 6.18 -13.03 -10.59
N LYS A 94 5.59 -12.86 -11.79
CA LYS A 94 4.38 -13.59 -12.18
C LYS A 94 4.55 -15.10 -12.09
N ALA A 95 5.74 -15.64 -12.35
CA ALA A 95 6.00 -17.08 -12.30
C ALA A 95 5.84 -17.65 -10.88
N VAL A 96 6.33 -16.91 -9.87
CA VAL A 96 6.17 -17.29 -8.46
C VAL A 96 4.69 -17.27 -8.08
N ILE A 97 3.97 -16.20 -8.44
CA ILE A 97 2.54 -16.05 -8.16
C ILE A 97 1.72 -17.16 -8.84
N ALA A 98 2.00 -17.45 -10.11
CA ALA A 98 1.35 -18.49 -10.89
C ALA A 98 1.52 -19.87 -10.25
N LYS A 99 2.75 -20.20 -9.83
CA LYS A 99 3.06 -21.43 -9.09
C LYS A 99 2.25 -21.54 -7.80
N GLN A 100 2.17 -20.46 -7.04
CA GLN A 100 1.46 -20.40 -5.75
C GLN A 100 -0.05 -20.63 -5.89
N TYR A 101 -0.67 -20.08 -6.94
CA TYR A 101 -2.09 -20.29 -7.22
C TYR A 101 -2.39 -21.54 -8.05
N GLY A 102 -1.36 -22.25 -8.56
CA GLY A 102 -1.54 -23.39 -9.45
C GLY A 102 -2.21 -23.02 -10.78
N VAL A 103 -1.95 -21.82 -11.29
CA VAL A 103 -2.54 -21.29 -12.53
C VAL A 103 -1.46 -21.00 -13.57
N ALA A 104 -1.87 -20.84 -14.83
CA ALA A 104 -0.97 -20.43 -15.90
C ALA A 104 -0.49 -18.98 -15.73
N ILE A 105 0.75 -18.67 -16.13
CA ILE A 105 1.40 -17.37 -15.90
C ILE A 105 0.67 -16.21 -16.59
N GLU A 106 0.05 -16.47 -17.73
CA GLU A 106 -0.76 -15.54 -18.51
C GLU A 106 -2.01 -15.06 -17.76
N ASN A 107 -2.48 -15.83 -16.78
CA ASN A 107 -3.61 -15.46 -15.94
C ASN A 107 -3.22 -14.54 -14.77
N ILE A 108 -1.92 -14.28 -14.58
CA ILE A 108 -1.43 -13.36 -13.57
C ILE A 108 -1.32 -11.95 -14.15
N ALA A 109 -2.19 -11.06 -13.67
CA ALA A 109 -2.30 -9.68 -14.16
C ALA A 109 -0.99 -8.89 -13.97
N SER A 110 -0.37 -8.94 -12.79
CA SER A 110 0.83 -8.17 -12.47
C SER A 110 1.74 -8.89 -11.49
N GLU A 111 2.99 -8.43 -11.43
CA GLU A 111 3.93 -8.75 -10.35
C GLU A 111 3.50 -8.06 -9.05
N ILE A 112 4.09 -8.51 -7.93
CA ILE A 112 3.93 -7.86 -6.62
C ILE A 112 5.20 -7.10 -6.29
N ILE A 113 5.04 -5.84 -5.93
CA ILE A 113 6.15 -4.95 -5.55
C ILE A 113 6.11 -4.74 -4.04
N VAL A 114 7.16 -5.20 -3.37
CA VAL A 114 7.34 -5.08 -1.92
C VAL A 114 8.34 -3.97 -1.63
N PHE A 115 7.91 -2.97 -0.85
CA PHE A 115 8.72 -1.86 -0.38
C PHE A 115 9.07 -2.10 1.09
N TYR A 116 10.36 -2.19 1.39
CA TYR A 116 10.83 -2.41 2.77
C TYR A 116 11.10 -1.08 3.47
N VAL A 117 10.64 -1.01 4.71
CA VAL A 117 10.90 0.09 5.64
C VAL A 117 11.42 -0.45 6.97
N SER A 118 12.10 0.35 7.78
CA SER A 118 12.42 -0.11 9.15
C SER A 118 11.17 -0.39 9.97
N VAL A 119 11.30 -1.26 10.97
CA VAL A 119 10.25 -1.56 11.96
C VAL A 119 9.78 -0.29 12.66
N LYS A 120 10.71 0.62 12.96
CA LYS A 120 10.42 1.92 13.57
C LYS A 120 9.56 2.80 12.65
N THR A 121 9.93 2.88 11.38
CA THR A 121 9.21 3.66 10.36
C THR A 121 7.81 3.08 10.12
N TYR A 122 7.68 1.76 10.00
CA TYR A 122 6.38 1.09 9.85
C TYR A 122 5.43 1.37 11.03
N LYS A 123 5.92 1.26 12.28
CA LYS A 123 5.13 1.60 13.48
C LYS A 123 4.69 3.07 13.47
N LYS A 124 5.53 3.98 12.96
CA LYS A 124 5.16 5.39 12.79
C LYS A 124 4.03 5.54 11.77
N TYR A 125 4.13 4.88 10.61
CA TYR A 125 3.06 4.92 9.60
C TYR A 125 1.73 4.39 10.11
N ILE A 126 1.71 3.30 10.89
CA ILE A 126 0.47 2.83 11.55
C ILE A 126 -0.15 3.92 12.43
N ARG A 127 0.65 4.67 13.18
CA ARG A 127 0.15 5.76 14.03
C ARG A 127 -0.37 6.92 13.18
N GLU A 128 0.32 7.28 12.11
CA GLU A 128 -0.12 8.34 11.21
C GLU A 128 -1.43 7.97 10.50
N VAL A 129 -1.58 6.73 10.01
CA VAL A 129 -2.87 6.22 9.49
C VAL A 129 -3.97 6.36 10.53
N ARG A 130 -3.71 6.02 11.79
CA ARG A 130 -4.71 6.23 12.85
C ARG A 130 -5.06 7.70 13.04
N ASN A 131 -4.10 8.61 12.97
CA ASN A 131 -4.37 10.05 13.11
C ASN A 131 -5.11 10.63 11.89
N ILE A 132 -4.84 10.12 10.69
CA ILE A 132 -5.48 10.55 9.45
C ILE A 132 -6.94 10.05 9.42
N PHE A 133 -7.18 8.79 9.79
CA PHE A 133 -8.47 8.13 9.54
C PHE A 133 -9.31 7.80 10.80
N TYR A 134 -8.73 7.88 12.01
CA TYR A 134 -9.43 7.71 13.29
C TYR A 134 -9.35 8.98 14.13
N THR A 135 -10.11 9.99 13.73
CA THR A 135 -10.51 11.06 14.65
C THR A 135 -11.91 10.76 15.17
N ASP A 136 -12.02 9.92 16.21
CA ASP A 136 -12.97 10.22 17.27
C ASP A 136 -12.66 9.52 18.61
N LYS A 137 -12.44 10.33 19.65
CA LYS A 137 -12.56 9.93 21.06
C LYS A 137 -13.71 10.69 21.76
N TYR A 138 -14.45 11.53 21.03
CA TYR A 138 -15.34 12.61 21.52
C TYR A 138 -16.67 12.83 20.76
N GLY A 139 -17.15 11.91 19.93
CA GLY A 139 -18.48 11.95 19.31
C GLY A 139 -18.66 12.92 18.13
N ASP A 140 -17.60 13.46 17.51
CA ASP A 140 -17.76 14.39 16.39
C ASP A 140 -17.71 13.70 15.02
N TYR A 141 -18.84 13.11 14.65
CA TYR A 141 -19.06 12.43 13.37
C TYR A 141 -18.95 13.34 12.14
N THR A 142 -18.91 14.67 12.30
CA THR A 142 -18.78 15.59 11.16
C THR A 142 -17.37 15.67 10.59
N ASN A 143 -16.33 15.38 11.39
CA ASN A 143 -14.93 15.40 10.97
C ASN A 143 -14.39 14.07 10.43
N VAL A 144 -15.06 12.95 10.74
CA VAL A 144 -14.65 11.60 10.31
C VAL A 144 -14.73 11.42 8.80
N PHE A 145 -15.77 11.98 8.16
CA PHE A 145 -15.92 11.94 6.70
C PHE A 145 -14.96 12.90 5.97
N TYR A 146 -14.54 14.00 6.61
CA TYR A 146 -13.70 15.02 5.98
C TYR A 146 -12.25 14.56 5.76
N ARG A 147 -11.71 13.69 6.62
CA ARG A 147 -10.31 13.19 6.50
C ARG A 147 -10.16 11.85 5.79
N GLN A 148 -11.25 11.10 5.58
CA GLN A 148 -11.26 9.91 4.70
C GLN A 148 -11.02 10.25 3.22
N ASN A 149 -11.02 11.54 2.88
CA ASN A 149 -10.76 12.08 1.55
C ASN A 149 -9.73 13.21 1.62
N ALA A 150 -8.74 13.09 2.50
CA ALA A 150 -7.68 14.08 2.60
C ALA A 150 -6.82 14.07 1.34
N PHE A 151 -6.49 15.28 0.92
CA PHE A 151 -5.70 15.60 -0.24
C PHE A 151 -4.20 15.32 0.05
N MET A 152 -3.51 14.68 -0.90
CA MET A 152 -2.12 14.24 -0.72
C MET A 152 -1.21 15.40 -0.34
N GLU A 153 -1.37 16.57 -0.96
CA GLU A 153 -0.54 17.76 -0.67
C GLU A 153 -0.66 18.25 0.76
N ASP A 154 -1.88 18.23 1.32
CA ASP A 154 -2.10 18.65 2.71
C ASP A 154 -1.53 17.63 3.68
N LEU A 155 -1.72 16.33 3.40
CA LEU A 155 -1.17 15.27 4.24
C LEU A 155 0.36 15.30 4.28
N LYS A 156 1.03 15.68 3.18
CA LYS A 156 2.51 15.77 3.13
C LYS A 156 3.09 16.82 4.09
N LYS A 157 2.32 17.85 4.44
CA LYS A 157 2.75 18.89 5.40
C LYS A 157 2.83 18.35 6.83
N GLU A 158 2.01 17.35 7.16
CA GLU A 158 1.82 16.86 8.52
C GLU A 158 2.38 15.44 8.75
N TYR A 159 2.38 14.58 7.73
CA TYR A 159 2.61 13.14 7.88
C TYR A 159 3.73 12.64 6.96
N LYS A 160 4.65 11.85 7.54
CA LYS A 160 5.75 11.24 6.77
C LYS A 160 5.26 10.15 5.82
N LEU A 161 4.12 9.53 6.12
CA LEU A 161 3.50 8.51 5.29
C LEU A 161 3.12 9.03 3.91
N ALA A 162 2.51 10.22 3.84
CA ALA A 162 2.13 10.82 2.55
C ALA A 162 3.36 11.12 1.69
N VAL A 163 4.41 11.67 2.31
CA VAL A 163 5.71 11.92 1.65
C VAL A 163 6.35 10.61 1.16
N PHE A 164 6.22 9.53 1.93
CA PHE A 164 6.70 8.21 1.54
C PHE A 164 5.90 7.62 0.36
N LEU A 165 4.57 7.67 0.40
CA LEU A 165 3.71 7.18 -0.69
C LEU A 165 4.07 7.87 -2.00
N GLU A 166 4.21 9.19 -2.00
CA GLU A 166 4.62 9.95 -3.18
C GLU A 166 6.02 9.54 -3.67
N ASN A 167 7.04 9.69 -2.81
CA ASN A 167 8.43 9.59 -3.26
C ASN A 167 8.89 8.15 -3.50
N ARG A 168 8.39 7.19 -2.72
CA ARG A 168 8.90 5.81 -2.73
C ARG A 168 8.01 4.86 -3.50
N ILE A 169 6.71 5.14 -3.60
CA ILE A 169 5.76 4.27 -4.29
C ILE A 169 5.33 4.89 -5.61
N ILE A 170 4.65 6.03 -5.60
CA ILE A 170 4.04 6.62 -6.80
C ILE A 170 5.11 7.04 -7.82
N ASN A 171 6.17 7.72 -7.36
CA ASN A 171 7.27 8.15 -8.21
C ASN A 171 8.26 7.02 -8.54
N SER A 172 8.05 5.80 -8.04
CA SER A 172 8.90 4.67 -8.40
C SER A 172 8.65 4.23 -9.85
N SER A 173 9.66 3.68 -10.51
CA SER A 173 9.50 3.05 -11.83
C SER A 173 8.59 1.81 -11.81
N TYR A 174 8.33 1.25 -10.62
CA TYR A 174 7.50 0.07 -10.44
C TYR A 174 5.99 0.37 -10.39
N PHE A 175 5.61 1.64 -10.19
CA PHE A 175 4.22 2.03 -10.15
C PHE A 175 3.65 2.04 -11.58
N SER A 176 2.74 1.14 -11.91
CA SER A 176 2.28 0.98 -13.30
C SER A 176 1.61 2.26 -13.85
N ASP A 177 1.76 2.51 -15.14
CA ASP A 177 1.11 3.64 -15.81
C ASP A 177 -0.42 3.61 -15.68
N ASP A 178 -1.02 2.43 -15.68
CA ASP A 178 -2.46 2.24 -15.40
C ASP A 178 -2.85 2.78 -14.00
N ALA A 179 -2.05 2.46 -12.98
CA ALA A 179 -2.22 3.01 -11.64
C ALA A 179 -2.00 4.54 -11.61
N LEU A 180 -1.04 5.08 -12.38
CA LEU A 180 -0.85 6.52 -12.51
C LEU A 180 -2.07 7.19 -13.16
N ALA A 181 -2.67 6.57 -14.16
CA ALA A 181 -3.86 7.09 -14.85
C ALA A 181 -5.04 7.25 -13.88
N TYR A 182 -5.24 6.30 -12.96
CA TYR A 182 -6.24 6.46 -11.88
C TYR A 182 -5.96 7.66 -10.97
N LEU A 183 -4.71 8.12 -10.86
CA LEU A 183 -4.33 9.33 -10.13
C LEU A 183 -4.31 10.59 -11.00
N LYS A 184 -4.79 10.50 -12.26
CA LYS A 184 -4.68 11.52 -13.31
C LYS A 184 -3.23 11.95 -13.57
N ARG A 185 -2.32 10.98 -13.54
CA ARG A 185 -0.88 11.17 -13.73
C ARG A 185 -0.34 10.32 -14.87
N GLN A 186 0.78 10.75 -15.42
CA GLN A 186 1.56 10.02 -16.41
C GLN A 186 3.06 10.23 -16.16
N ARG A 187 3.89 9.44 -16.81
CA ARG A 187 5.33 9.72 -16.88
C ARG A 187 5.64 10.61 -18.08
N ASP A 188 6.50 11.60 -17.88
CA ASP A 188 7.10 12.35 -18.99
C ASP A 188 8.22 11.53 -19.67
N LYS A 189 8.89 12.14 -20.67
CA LYS A 189 9.93 11.46 -21.45
C LYS A 189 11.17 11.13 -20.60
N GLU A 190 11.37 11.88 -19.54
CA GLU A 190 12.44 11.75 -18.56
C GLU A 190 12.08 10.75 -17.44
N GLY A 191 10.86 10.22 -17.43
CA GLY A 191 10.35 9.25 -16.46
C GLY A 191 9.79 9.88 -15.18
N ASN A 192 9.67 11.21 -15.11
CA ASN A 192 9.08 11.91 -13.98
C ASN A 192 7.56 11.77 -14.02
N VAL A 193 6.95 11.58 -12.85
CA VAL A 193 5.49 11.54 -12.73
C VAL A 193 4.94 12.96 -12.74
N VAL A 194 4.15 13.27 -13.77
CA VAL A 194 3.53 14.58 -14.00
C VAL A 194 2.01 14.45 -14.11
N PRO A 195 1.25 15.54 -13.91
CA PRO A 195 -0.19 15.54 -14.17
C PRO A 195 -0.49 15.25 -15.64
N MET A 196 -1.57 14.51 -15.91
CA MET A 196 -2.15 14.44 -17.26
C MET A 196 -2.78 15.79 -17.60
N GLU A 197 -2.64 16.22 -18.84
CA GLU A 197 -3.41 17.34 -19.37
C GLU A 197 -4.84 16.86 -19.65
N ASP A 198 -5.85 17.65 -19.27
CA ASP A 198 -7.26 17.37 -19.54
C ASP A 198 -7.59 17.56 -21.03
#